data_AF-A0A235J3Y2-F1
#
_entry.id   AF-A0A235J3Y2-F1
#
_cell.length_a   1.000
_cell.length_b   1.000
_cell.length_c   1.000
_cell.angle_alpha   90.00
_cell.angle_beta   90.00
_cell.angle_gamma   90.00
#
_symmetry.space_group_name_H-M   'P 1'
#
loop_
_entity.id
_entity.type
_entity.pdbx_description
1 polymer ?
#
loop_
_entity_poly.entity_id
_entity_poly.type
_entity_poly.pdbx_seq_one_letter_code
_entity_poly.pdbx_strand_id
1 'polypeptide(L)'
;MELDMHNGYKGVIPLNHHPDFSEQGYQVISELGCNREGGRITYLANVLDSNEQVVIKEFCFARASADLSGVKAYEREIEILKQLNHSRIPRYVDSFEMPGAFYLVQEYKNAPSLGLTRSFYPEEIKQIALSILEILVYLQKQVPSIIHRDIKPENILVDEELNAYLVDFGLARIQGAKIALSSFVAGTPGFMPPEEQFGHSLTEASDLYSLGATLICLLTNTRSVEIGKLIDDNYRFNFQKLVPQISPRFRWWLMRMVERNRKHRYANAAVALKALGPIEVVGTATGIDTLVSTIKPRKRATVLGLATVITLATVGTTLMSCQPGDAVRQLLEATECTSFDLKASCQEKTGE
;
A
#
# COMPACT_ATOMS: atom_id res chain seq x y z
N MET A 1 -60.53 -17.21 -9.69
CA MET A 1 -60.77 -18.39 -10.54
C MET A 1 -59.42 -19.05 -10.71
N GLU A 2 -59.19 -20.11 -9.94
CA GLU A 2 -58.01 -20.98 -10.02
C GLU A 2 -57.81 -21.47 -11.45
N LEU A 3 -56.55 -21.74 -11.80
CA LEU A 3 -56.16 -23.06 -12.31
C LEU A 3 -54.67 -23.28 -12.00
N ASP A 4 -54.43 -24.25 -11.12
CA ASP A 4 -53.18 -24.99 -10.95
C ASP A 4 -52.66 -25.54 -12.28
N MET A 5 -51.35 -25.80 -12.35
CA MET A 5 -50.81 -27.06 -12.91
C MET A 5 -49.36 -27.24 -12.46
N HIS A 6 -49.18 -28.26 -11.63
CA HIS A 6 -47.92 -28.88 -11.27
C HIS A 6 -47.15 -29.43 -12.48
N ASN A 7 -45.83 -29.51 -12.25
CA ASN A 7 -44.90 -30.56 -12.64
C ASN A 7 -44.00 -30.32 -13.86
N GLY A 8 -42.69 -30.29 -13.55
CA GLY A 8 -41.75 -31.14 -14.26
C GLY A 8 -40.93 -30.53 -15.37
N TYR A 9 -39.99 -29.64 -15.04
CA TYR A 9 -38.69 -29.63 -15.74
C TYR A 9 -37.58 -29.32 -14.74
N LYS A 10 -36.94 -30.39 -14.23
CA LYS A 10 -35.55 -30.33 -13.77
C LYS A 10 -34.67 -30.17 -15.02
N GLY A 11 -34.56 -28.93 -15.49
CA GLY A 11 -33.56 -28.56 -16.49
C GLY A 11 -32.19 -28.60 -15.83
N VAL A 12 -31.45 -29.66 -16.09
CA VAL A 12 -29.99 -29.68 -15.94
C VAL A 12 -29.46 -28.46 -16.69
N ILE A 13 -28.86 -27.50 -15.99
CA ILE A 13 -28.08 -26.42 -16.61
C ILE A 13 -26.92 -27.13 -17.34
N PRO A 14 -26.84 -27.09 -18.68
CA PRO A 14 -25.81 -27.84 -19.39
C PRO A 14 -24.43 -27.21 -19.17
N LEU A 15 -23.39 -28.05 -19.16
CA LEU A 15 -21.95 -27.77 -19.09
C LEU A 15 -21.54 -26.37 -19.59
N ASN A 16 -20.92 -25.59 -18.69
CA ASN A 16 -20.22 -24.34 -18.96
C ASN A 16 -19.24 -24.51 -20.15
N HIS A 17 -19.56 -23.96 -21.32
CA HIS A 17 -18.56 -23.78 -22.38
C HIS A 17 -17.76 -22.53 -22.04
N HIS A 18 -16.68 -22.71 -21.28
CA HIS A 18 -15.62 -21.72 -21.19
C HIS A 18 -15.00 -21.51 -22.59
N PRO A 19 -14.41 -20.33 -22.88
CA PRO A 19 -13.73 -20.13 -24.15
C PRO A 19 -12.60 -21.17 -24.33
N ASP A 20 -12.46 -21.66 -25.56
CA ASP A 20 -11.42 -22.61 -25.92
C ASP A 20 -10.13 -21.85 -26.25
N PHE A 21 -9.14 -21.99 -25.37
CA PHE A 21 -7.78 -21.44 -25.54
C PHE A 21 -6.74 -22.54 -25.76
N SER A 22 -7.17 -23.74 -26.19
CA SER A 22 -6.27 -24.88 -26.35
C SER A 22 -5.18 -24.66 -27.39
N GLU A 23 -5.49 -23.95 -28.49
CA GLU A 23 -4.51 -23.54 -29.50
C GLU A 23 -3.45 -22.57 -28.95
N GLN A 24 -3.77 -21.85 -27.88
CA GLN A 24 -2.85 -20.95 -27.17
C GLN A 24 -2.15 -21.64 -25.99
N GLY A 25 -2.38 -22.94 -25.79
CA GLY A 25 -1.75 -23.69 -24.71
C GLY A 25 -2.44 -23.55 -23.34
N TYR A 26 -3.73 -23.17 -23.30
CA TYR A 26 -4.45 -22.97 -22.04
C TYR A 26 -5.79 -23.71 -21.98
N GLN A 27 -6.12 -24.24 -20.80
CA GLN A 27 -7.44 -24.80 -20.50
C GLN A 27 -8.11 -23.98 -19.40
N VAL A 28 -9.22 -23.30 -19.74
CA VAL A 28 -9.98 -22.52 -18.77
C VAL A 28 -10.68 -23.43 -17.76
N ILE A 29 -10.52 -23.11 -16.48
CA ILE A 29 -11.11 -23.81 -15.34
C ILE A 29 -12.36 -23.09 -14.87
N SER A 30 -12.28 -21.76 -14.73
CA SER A 30 -13.37 -20.95 -14.18
C SER A 30 -13.23 -19.47 -14.56
N GLU A 31 -14.33 -18.74 -14.43
CA GLU A 31 -14.34 -17.28 -14.46
C GLU A 31 -14.10 -16.75 -13.04
N LEU A 32 -13.08 -15.91 -12.87
CA LEU A 32 -12.73 -15.25 -11.60
C LEU A 32 -13.43 -13.90 -11.43
N GLY A 33 -13.78 -13.23 -12.53
CA GLY A 33 -14.42 -11.92 -12.50
C GLY A 33 -14.92 -11.46 -13.86
N CYS A 34 -16.00 -10.67 -13.85
CA CYS A 34 -16.65 -10.19 -15.07
C CYS A 34 -17.11 -8.74 -14.90
N ASN A 35 -16.55 -7.85 -15.70
CA ASN A 35 -17.05 -6.50 -15.90
C ASN A 35 -17.54 -6.36 -17.35
N ARG A 36 -18.79 -6.79 -17.58
CA ARG A 36 -19.40 -6.81 -18.91
C ARG A 36 -19.55 -5.42 -19.54
N GLU A 37 -19.75 -4.39 -18.71
CA GLU A 37 -19.89 -3.00 -19.17
C GLU A 37 -18.54 -2.44 -19.65
N GLY A 38 -17.45 -2.80 -18.96
CA GLY A 38 -16.08 -2.44 -19.35
C GLY A 38 -15.41 -3.37 -20.36
N GLY A 39 -16.12 -4.42 -20.83
CA GLY A 39 -15.57 -5.42 -21.74
C GLY A 39 -14.39 -6.20 -21.16
N ARG A 40 -14.40 -6.48 -19.85
CA ARG A 40 -13.31 -7.22 -19.19
C ARG A 40 -13.82 -8.50 -18.54
N ILE A 41 -13.15 -9.61 -18.82
CA ILE A 41 -13.41 -10.89 -18.17
C ILE A 41 -12.08 -11.46 -17.69
N THR A 42 -12.07 -12.11 -16.54
CA THR A 42 -10.87 -12.72 -15.97
C THR A 42 -11.13 -14.19 -15.72
N TYR A 43 -10.24 -15.04 -16.24
CA TYR A 43 -10.33 -16.49 -16.17
C TYR A 43 -9.17 -17.07 -15.36
N LEU A 44 -9.43 -18.16 -14.65
CA LEU A 44 -8.42 -19.08 -14.17
C LEU A 44 -8.23 -20.18 -15.22
N ALA A 45 -6.99 -20.47 -15.59
CA ALA A 45 -6.68 -21.51 -16.55
C ALA A 45 -5.47 -22.35 -16.11
N ASN A 46 -5.42 -23.61 -16.55
CA ASN A 46 -4.21 -24.42 -16.53
C ASN A 46 -3.40 -24.15 -17.79
N VAL A 47 -2.08 -24.16 -17.67
CA VAL A 47 -1.18 -24.28 -18.82
C VAL A 47 -1.21 -25.73 -19.28
N LEU A 48 -1.46 -25.98 -20.57
CA LEU A 48 -1.43 -27.32 -21.13
C LEU A 48 -0.05 -27.94 -20.95
N ASP A 49 -0.02 -29.26 -20.76
CA ASP A 49 1.20 -30.05 -20.53
C ASP A 49 2.01 -29.63 -19.28
N SER A 50 1.39 -28.88 -18.37
CA SER A 50 1.97 -28.36 -17.14
C SER A 50 0.95 -28.45 -15.98
N ASN A 51 1.44 -28.42 -14.74
CA ASN A 51 0.61 -28.27 -13.54
C ASN A 51 0.52 -26.80 -13.08
N GLU A 52 0.97 -25.86 -13.89
CA GLU A 52 0.94 -24.44 -13.59
C GLU A 52 -0.43 -23.82 -13.90
N GLN A 53 -0.87 -22.92 -13.04
CA GLN A 53 -2.08 -22.14 -13.21
C GLN A 53 -1.76 -20.69 -13.55
N VAL A 54 -2.60 -20.09 -14.39
CA VAL A 54 -2.47 -18.71 -14.85
C VAL A 54 -3.81 -17.97 -14.77
N VAL A 55 -3.72 -16.65 -14.73
CA VAL A 55 -4.86 -15.76 -14.91
C VAL A 55 -4.84 -15.22 -16.32
N ILE A 56 -5.95 -15.37 -17.04
CA ILE A 56 -6.14 -14.82 -18.38
C ILE A 56 -7.16 -13.68 -18.29
N LYS A 57 -6.74 -12.46 -18.60
CA LYS A 57 -7.59 -11.27 -18.68
C LYS A 57 -7.96 -10.99 -20.13
N GLU A 58 -9.25 -11.05 -20.43
CA GLU A 58 -9.83 -10.67 -21.71
C GLU A 58 -10.20 -9.18 -21.72
N PHE A 59 -9.89 -8.51 -22.82
CA PHE A 59 -10.25 -7.13 -23.12
C PHE A 59 -11.02 -7.10 -24.46
N CYS A 60 -12.35 -7.10 -24.40
CA CYS A 60 -13.24 -7.16 -25.57
C CYS A 60 -13.35 -5.81 -26.30
N PHE A 61 -13.32 -5.83 -27.64
CA PHE A 61 -13.53 -4.67 -28.51
C PHE A 61 -14.77 -4.83 -29.42
N ALA A 62 -15.35 -6.02 -29.57
CA ALA A 62 -16.37 -6.31 -30.60
C ALA A 62 -17.82 -5.81 -30.33
N ARG A 63 -18.03 -4.82 -29.46
CA ARG A 63 -19.35 -4.15 -29.32
C ARG A 63 -19.25 -2.76 -29.93
N ALA A 64 -20.29 -2.33 -30.68
CA ALA A 64 -20.34 -1.10 -31.50
C ALA A 64 -20.08 0.24 -30.77
N SER A 65 -19.70 0.21 -29.49
CA SER A 65 -19.31 1.31 -28.62
C SER A 65 -17.90 1.11 -28.02
N ALA A 66 -17.00 0.46 -28.76
CA ALA A 66 -15.70 0.04 -28.24
C ALA A 66 -14.87 1.24 -27.76
N ASP A 67 -14.64 1.30 -26.45
CA ASP A 67 -13.87 2.34 -25.81
C ASP A 67 -12.37 2.06 -26.00
N LEU A 68 -11.65 2.99 -26.63
CA LEU A 68 -10.19 2.99 -26.74
C LEU A 68 -9.50 2.85 -25.36
N SER A 69 -10.21 3.06 -24.25
CA SER A 69 -9.71 2.84 -22.90
C SER A 69 -9.35 1.37 -22.61
N GLY A 70 -10.07 0.39 -23.19
CA GLY A 70 -9.82 -1.04 -22.97
C GLY A 70 -8.47 -1.48 -23.53
N VAL A 71 -8.19 -1.13 -24.79
CA VAL A 71 -6.91 -1.39 -25.45
C VAL A 71 -5.75 -0.70 -24.72
N LYS A 72 -5.94 0.57 -24.33
CA LYS A 72 -4.93 1.31 -23.57
C LYS A 72 -4.67 0.76 -22.17
N ALA A 73 -5.63 0.05 -21.57
CA ALA A 73 -5.44 -0.61 -20.28
C ALA A 73 -4.65 -1.91 -20.48
N TYR A 74 -4.99 -2.70 -21.50
CA TYR A 74 -4.27 -3.90 -21.91
C TYR A 74 -2.79 -3.64 -22.22
N GLU A 75 -2.51 -2.73 -23.17
CA GLU A 75 -1.14 -2.41 -23.58
C GLU A 75 -0.30 -1.94 -22.40
N ARG A 76 -0.91 -1.14 -21.52
CA ARG A 76 -0.22 -0.59 -20.37
C ARG A 76 0.03 -1.61 -19.28
N GLU A 77 -0.93 -2.47 -18.99
CA GLU A 77 -0.75 -3.52 -18.00
C GLU A 77 0.41 -4.44 -18.42
N ILE A 78 0.51 -4.79 -19.71
CA ILE A 78 1.65 -5.52 -20.26
C ILE A 78 2.95 -4.75 -20.10
N GLU A 79 2.98 -3.48 -20.54
CA GLU A 79 4.19 -2.63 -20.48
C GLU A 79 4.73 -2.54 -19.06
N ILE A 80 3.84 -2.33 -18.08
CA ILE A 80 4.21 -2.23 -16.66
C ILE A 80 4.65 -3.59 -16.13
N LEU A 81 3.85 -4.65 -16.27
CA LEU A 81 4.16 -5.96 -15.68
C LEU A 81 5.47 -6.56 -16.22
N LYS A 82 5.83 -6.30 -17.49
CA LYS A 82 7.12 -6.73 -18.07
C LYS A 82 8.33 -6.10 -17.38
N GLN A 83 8.16 -4.96 -16.72
CA GLN A 83 9.22 -4.25 -16.00
C GLN A 83 9.29 -4.62 -14.51
N LEU A 84 8.29 -5.34 -13.99
CA LEU A 84 8.20 -5.66 -12.57
C LEU A 84 8.72 -7.08 -12.28
N ASN A 85 9.48 -7.21 -11.20
CA ASN A 85 9.90 -8.48 -10.63
C ASN A 85 9.77 -8.40 -9.10
N HIS A 86 8.62 -8.83 -8.58
CA HIS A 86 8.33 -8.83 -7.15
C HIS A 86 7.41 -10.00 -6.79
N SER A 87 7.73 -10.75 -5.74
CA SER A 87 7.00 -11.98 -5.37
C SER A 87 5.51 -11.77 -5.07
N ARG A 88 5.12 -10.55 -4.64
CA ARG A 88 3.73 -10.17 -4.34
C ARG A 88 3.03 -9.36 -5.44
N ILE A 89 3.57 -9.37 -6.65
CA ILE A 89 2.93 -8.84 -7.87
C ILE A 89 2.89 -9.99 -8.87
N PRO A 90 1.77 -10.25 -9.58
CA PRO A 90 1.74 -11.24 -10.65
C PRO A 90 2.79 -10.95 -11.73
N ARG A 91 3.60 -11.96 -12.07
CA ARG A 91 4.51 -11.84 -13.21
C ARG A 91 3.74 -11.92 -14.53
N TYR A 92 4.14 -11.13 -15.53
CA TYR A 92 3.71 -11.32 -16.91
C TYR A 92 4.15 -12.71 -17.42
N VAL A 93 3.23 -13.45 -18.03
CA VAL A 93 3.50 -14.77 -18.61
C VAL A 93 3.51 -14.67 -20.13
N ASP A 94 2.41 -14.24 -20.73
CA ASP A 94 2.23 -14.14 -22.17
C ASP A 94 1.10 -13.17 -22.53
N SER A 95 0.88 -12.94 -23.81
CA SER A 95 -0.27 -12.21 -24.32
C SER A 95 -0.58 -12.64 -25.76
N PHE A 96 -1.87 -12.78 -26.08
CA PHE A 96 -2.31 -13.17 -27.41
C PHE A 96 -3.57 -12.40 -27.85
N GLU A 97 -3.90 -12.51 -29.12
CA GLU A 97 -5.02 -11.82 -29.75
C GLU A 97 -5.95 -12.84 -30.41
N MET A 98 -7.25 -12.61 -30.31
CA MET A 98 -8.26 -13.36 -31.07
C MET A 98 -9.27 -12.38 -31.68
N PRO A 99 -10.07 -12.82 -32.67
CA PRO A 99 -11.04 -11.93 -33.31
C PRO A 99 -11.94 -11.21 -32.29
N GLY A 100 -11.72 -9.90 -32.16
CA GLY A 100 -12.53 -9.03 -31.30
C GLY A 100 -12.08 -8.87 -29.85
N ALA A 101 -10.96 -9.44 -29.43
CA ALA A 101 -10.44 -9.30 -28.06
C ALA A 101 -8.92 -9.49 -27.94
N PHE A 102 -8.34 -8.84 -26.92
CA PHE A 102 -6.95 -9.01 -26.52
C PHE A 102 -6.88 -9.76 -25.19
N TYR A 103 -5.86 -10.59 -25.02
CA TYR A 103 -5.69 -11.44 -23.83
C TYR A 103 -4.31 -11.21 -23.20
N LEU A 104 -4.32 -10.92 -21.91
CA LEU A 104 -3.12 -10.89 -21.07
C LEU A 104 -3.09 -12.13 -20.19
N VAL A 105 -1.98 -12.87 -20.23
CA VAL A 105 -1.72 -14.02 -19.36
C VAL A 105 -0.70 -13.61 -18.29
N GLN A 106 -1.04 -13.83 -17.03
CA GLN A 106 -0.19 -13.53 -15.90
C GLN A 106 -0.20 -14.67 -14.88
N GLU A 107 0.79 -14.66 -13.99
CA GLU A 107 0.92 -15.59 -12.89
C GLU A 107 -0.37 -15.62 -12.03
N TYR A 108 -0.87 -16.82 -11.73
CA TYR A 108 -1.93 -16.98 -10.75
C TYR A 108 -1.38 -16.88 -9.33
N LYS A 109 -1.94 -15.97 -8.52
CA LYS A 109 -1.74 -15.96 -7.08
C LYS A 109 -2.91 -16.69 -6.43
N ASN A 110 -2.62 -17.81 -5.77
CA ASN A 110 -3.63 -18.60 -5.06
C ASN A 110 -4.04 -17.91 -3.75
N ALA A 111 -4.77 -16.82 -3.88
CA ALA A 111 -5.22 -15.99 -2.77
C ALA A 111 -6.57 -15.34 -3.13
N PRO A 112 -7.58 -15.37 -2.25
CA PRO A 112 -8.84 -14.68 -2.47
C PRO A 112 -8.68 -13.15 -2.43
N SER A 113 -9.53 -12.46 -3.18
CA SER A 113 -9.61 -10.98 -3.15
C SER A 113 -10.21 -10.46 -1.84
N LEU A 114 -9.70 -9.33 -1.34
CA LEU A 114 -10.31 -8.60 -0.22
C LEU A 114 -11.66 -7.97 -0.57
N GLY A 115 -12.04 -7.95 -1.86
CA GLY A 115 -13.39 -7.57 -2.29
C GLY A 115 -14.47 -8.60 -1.91
N LEU A 116 -14.08 -9.82 -1.54
CA LEU A 116 -15.00 -10.82 -0.99
C LEU A 116 -15.37 -10.46 0.45
N THR A 117 -16.61 -10.75 0.85
CA THR A 117 -17.09 -10.48 2.22
C THR A 117 -16.37 -11.38 3.23
N ARG A 118 -15.20 -10.93 3.70
CA ARG A 118 -14.42 -11.51 4.80
C ARG A 118 -14.11 -10.40 5.80
N SER A 119 -14.31 -10.67 7.07
CA SER A 119 -13.90 -9.76 8.14
C SER A 119 -12.49 -10.10 8.62
N PHE A 120 -11.73 -9.08 8.97
CA PHE A 120 -10.37 -9.20 9.48
C PHE A 120 -10.26 -8.52 10.84
N TYR A 121 -9.46 -9.10 11.72
CA TYR A 121 -9.08 -8.46 12.96
C TYR A 121 -8.14 -7.27 12.66
N PRO A 122 -8.13 -6.23 13.51
CA PRO A 122 -7.28 -5.07 13.28
C PRO A 122 -5.78 -5.41 13.10
N GLU A 123 -5.26 -6.41 13.83
CA GLU A 123 -3.86 -6.82 13.69
C GLU A 123 -3.59 -7.48 12.33
N GLU A 124 -4.53 -8.24 11.78
CA GLU A 124 -4.42 -8.81 10.43
C GLU A 124 -4.42 -7.68 9.37
N ILE A 125 -5.25 -6.66 9.57
CA ILE A 125 -5.29 -5.48 8.69
C ILE A 125 -3.96 -4.72 8.73
N LYS A 126 -3.27 -4.67 9.87
CA LYS A 126 -1.91 -4.13 9.94
C LYS A 126 -0.92 -4.99 9.14
N GLN A 127 -1.00 -6.31 9.19
CA GLN A 127 -0.12 -7.18 8.38
C GLN A 127 -0.34 -6.99 6.88
N ILE A 128 -1.61 -6.88 6.46
CA ILE A 128 -1.97 -6.55 5.08
C ILE A 128 -1.39 -5.17 4.70
N ALA A 129 -1.53 -4.17 5.56
CA ALA A 129 -0.99 -2.83 5.33
C ALA A 129 0.54 -2.83 5.16
N LEU A 130 1.26 -3.59 6.01
CA LEU A 130 2.72 -3.76 5.90
C LEU A 130 3.08 -4.37 4.55
N SER A 131 2.38 -5.43 4.14
CA SER A 131 2.64 -6.09 2.86
C SER A 131 2.44 -5.18 1.65
N ILE A 132 1.33 -4.42 1.63
CA ILE A 132 1.07 -3.47 0.53
C ILE A 132 2.06 -2.32 0.54
N LEU A 133 2.44 -1.80 1.71
CA LEU A 133 3.43 -0.72 1.81
C LEU A 133 4.80 -1.16 1.27
N GLU A 134 5.21 -2.41 1.49
CA GLU A 134 6.44 -2.95 0.91
C GLU A 134 6.38 -3.04 -0.62
N ILE A 135 5.23 -3.43 -1.18
CA ILE A 135 5.00 -3.37 -2.64
C ILE A 135 5.08 -1.93 -3.14
N LEU A 136 4.46 -0.97 -2.45
CA LEU A 136 4.52 0.44 -2.85
C LEU A 136 5.94 1.01 -2.76
N VAL A 137 6.73 0.60 -1.77
CA VAL A 137 8.17 0.94 -1.71
C VAL A 137 8.90 0.41 -2.95
N TYR A 138 8.60 -0.81 -3.38
CA TYR A 138 9.19 -1.39 -4.60
C TYR A 138 8.80 -0.61 -5.86
N LEU A 139 7.52 -0.25 -6.02
CA LEU A 139 7.02 0.52 -7.18
C LEU A 139 7.61 1.94 -7.23
N GLN A 140 7.74 2.58 -6.07
CA GLN A 140 8.31 3.93 -5.94
C GLN A 140 9.82 3.96 -6.24
N LYS A 141 10.51 2.83 -6.11
CA LYS A 141 11.94 2.69 -6.44
C LYS A 141 12.22 2.47 -7.93
N GLN A 142 11.19 2.21 -8.74
CA GLN A 142 11.37 2.08 -10.19
C GLN A 142 11.83 3.41 -10.79
N VAL A 143 12.53 3.36 -11.92
CA VAL A 143 13.05 4.56 -12.61
C VAL A 143 12.48 4.59 -14.03
N PRO A 144 11.43 5.39 -14.29
CA PRO A 144 10.74 6.30 -13.36
C PRO A 144 9.78 5.55 -12.42
N SER A 145 9.37 6.21 -11.32
CA SER A 145 8.51 5.57 -10.32
C SER A 145 7.15 5.21 -10.90
N ILE A 146 6.55 4.14 -10.37
CA ILE A 146 5.24 3.65 -10.83
C ILE A 146 4.18 3.93 -9.77
N ILE A 147 3.05 4.49 -10.21
CA ILE A 147 1.85 4.76 -9.39
C ILE A 147 0.75 3.82 -9.86
N HIS A 148 0.15 3.04 -8.96
CA HIS A 148 -0.85 2.02 -9.29
C HIS A 148 -2.22 2.62 -9.64
N ARG A 149 -2.68 3.65 -8.91
CA ARG A 149 -3.92 4.42 -9.15
C ARG A 149 -5.27 3.70 -8.94
N ASP A 150 -5.28 2.44 -8.54
CA ASP A 150 -6.53 1.70 -8.28
C ASP A 150 -6.38 0.70 -7.13
N ILE A 151 -5.76 1.15 -6.04
CA ILE A 151 -5.64 0.35 -4.83
C ILE A 151 -6.98 0.38 -4.10
N LYS A 152 -7.58 -0.79 -3.99
CA LYS A 152 -8.89 -1.04 -3.38
C LYS A 152 -8.99 -2.52 -2.97
N PRO A 153 -9.97 -2.92 -2.14
CA PRO A 153 -10.11 -4.31 -1.72
C PRO A 153 -10.14 -5.31 -2.88
N GLU A 154 -10.81 -4.98 -3.99
CA GLU A 154 -10.95 -5.89 -5.13
C GLU A 154 -9.60 -6.24 -5.80
N ASN A 155 -8.64 -5.32 -5.73
CA ASN A 155 -7.33 -5.41 -6.39
C ASN A 155 -6.21 -5.89 -5.43
N ILE A 156 -6.58 -6.33 -4.23
CA ILE A 156 -5.65 -6.93 -3.28
C ILE A 156 -6.10 -8.35 -2.98
N LEU A 157 -5.22 -9.32 -3.22
CA LEU A 157 -5.43 -10.71 -2.85
C LEU A 157 -4.70 -10.99 -1.54
N VAL A 158 -5.26 -11.83 -0.66
CA VAL A 158 -4.64 -12.18 0.62
C VAL A 158 -4.78 -13.68 0.88
N ASP A 159 -3.65 -14.36 1.09
CA ASP A 159 -3.62 -15.79 1.41
C ASP A 159 -3.92 -16.08 2.89
N GLU A 160 -3.84 -17.35 3.29
CA GLU A 160 -4.13 -17.78 4.67
C GLU A 160 -3.07 -17.28 5.66
N GLU A 161 -1.84 -17.05 5.19
CA GLU A 161 -0.72 -16.51 5.94
C GLU A 161 -0.70 -14.97 5.99
N LEU A 162 -1.73 -14.30 5.47
CA LEU A 162 -1.87 -12.83 5.40
C LEU A 162 -0.82 -12.12 4.52
N ASN A 163 -0.19 -12.83 3.58
CA ASN A 163 0.58 -12.17 2.54
C ASN A 163 -0.39 -11.49 1.57
N ALA A 164 -0.20 -10.19 1.37
CA ALA A 164 -1.01 -9.42 0.44
C ALA A 164 -0.32 -9.30 -0.93
N TYR A 165 -1.07 -9.57 -2.00
CA TYR A 165 -0.64 -9.45 -3.38
C TYR A 165 -1.41 -8.32 -4.04
N LEU A 166 -0.70 -7.43 -4.75
CA LEU A 166 -1.31 -6.33 -5.48
C LEU A 166 -1.47 -6.72 -6.95
N VAL A 167 -2.70 -6.60 -7.46
CA VAL A 167 -3.07 -6.99 -8.82
C VAL A 167 -3.77 -5.86 -9.57
N ASP A 168 -3.92 -6.02 -10.88
CA ASP A 168 -4.60 -5.07 -11.78
C ASP A 168 -3.87 -3.74 -12.00
N PHE A 169 -2.86 -3.77 -12.86
CA PHE A 169 -2.06 -2.60 -13.22
C PHE A 169 -2.62 -1.85 -14.44
N GLY A 170 -3.85 -2.11 -14.88
CA GLY A 170 -4.45 -1.46 -16.06
C GLY A 170 -4.57 0.06 -15.92
N LEU A 171 -4.67 0.58 -14.69
CA LEU A 171 -4.66 2.02 -14.40
C LEU A 171 -3.30 2.57 -13.98
N ALA A 172 -2.30 1.72 -13.76
CA ALA A 172 -0.98 2.13 -13.31
C ALA A 172 -0.31 3.07 -14.31
N ARG A 173 0.62 3.91 -13.86
CA ARG A 173 1.35 4.87 -14.71
C ARG A 173 2.77 5.08 -14.21
N ILE A 174 3.65 5.35 -15.15
CA ILE A 174 4.97 5.91 -14.89
C ILE A 174 4.80 7.38 -14.50
N GLN A 175 5.39 7.79 -13.38
CA GLN A 175 5.32 9.15 -12.87
C GLN A 175 5.92 10.14 -13.90
N GLY A 176 5.23 11.26 -14.13
CA GLY A 176 5.63 12.28 -15.09
C GLY A 176 5.09 12.05 -16.51
N ALA A 177 4.48 10.91 -16.82
CA ALA A 177 3.76 10.71 -18.08
C ALA A 177 2.56 11.69 -18.18
N LYS A 178 2.34 12.26 -19.37
CA LYS A 178 1.19 13.16 -19.62
C LYS A 178 -0.12 12.42 -19.38
N ILE A 179 -1.00 13.01 -18.57
CA ILE A 179 -2.32 12.45 -18.30
C ILE A 179 -3.26 12.87 -19.44
N ALA A 180 -3.75 11.88 -20.19
CA ALA A 180 -4.81 12.11 -21.17
C ALA A 180 -6.13 12.44 -20.46
N LEU A 181 -6.95 13.32 -21.04
CA LEU A 181 -8.20 13.78 -20.42
C LEU A 181 -9.15 12.61 -20.06
N SER A 182 -9.16 11.55 -20.87
CA SER A 182 -9.96 10.34 -20.63
C SER A 182 -9.47 9.47 -19.47
N SER A 183 -8.26 9.72 -18.95
CA SER A 183 -7.71 8.98 -17.80
C SER A 183 -8.10 9.59 -16.45
N PHE A 184 -8.70 10.79 -16.43
CA PHE A 184 -9.12 11.47 -15.19
C PHE A 184 -10.38 10.90 -14.56
N VAL A 185 -11.20 10.17 -15.34
CA VAL A 185 -12.43 9.49 -14.85
C VAL A 185 -12.14 8.02 -14.48
N ALA A 186 -10.87 7.59 -14.58
CA ALA A 186 -10.50 6.20 -14.35
C ALA A 186 -10.10 5.97 -12.89
N GLY A 187 -10.92 5.22 -12.15
CA GLY A 187 -10.68 4.75 -10.78
C GLY A 187 -11.97 4.57 -10.00
N THR A 188 -11.89 4.01 -8.80
CA THR A 188 -13.08 3.63 -8.02
C THR A 188 -13.47 4.74 -7.03
N PRO A 189 -14.69 5.32 -7.11
CA PRO A 189 -15.12 6.38 -6.20
C PRO A 189 -14.93 6.02 -4.73
N GLY A 190 -14.38 6.95 -3.95
CA GLY A 190 -14.10 6.79 -2.52
C GLY A 190 -12.72 6.17 -2.19
N PHE A 191 -12.11 5.42 -3.10
CA PHE A 191 -10.69 5.01 -3.00
C PHE A 191 -9.75 5.94 -3.78
N MET A 192 -10.27 6.59 -4.82
CA MET A 192 -9.54 7.57 -5.63
C MET A 192 -9.18 8.82 -4.80
N PRO A 193 -7.90 9.23 -4.77
CA PRO A 193 -7.47 10.42 -4.06
C PRO A 193 -8.06 11.71 -4.65
N PRO A 194 -8.30 12.77 -3.84
CA PRO A 194 -8.93 14.00 -4.34
C PRO A 194 -8.17 14.65 -5.50
N GLU A 195 -6.83 14.65 -5.47
CA GLU A 195 -6.04 15.21 -6.57
C GLU A 195 -6.25 14.50 -7.90
N GLU A 196 -6.59 13.21 -7.89
CA GLU A 196 -6.90 12.46 -9.12
C GLU A 196 -8.28 12.83 -9.66
N GLN A 197 -9.27 12.96 -8.77
CA GLN A 197 -10.63 13.40 -9.11
C GLN A 197 -10.65 14.78 -9.76
N PHE A 198 -9.76 15.68 -9.32
CA PHE A 198 -9.61 17.04 -9.86
C PHE A 198 -8.62 17.12 -11.04
N GLY A 199 -8.06 16.01 -11.49
CA GLY A 199 -7.11 15.95 -12.59
C GLY A 199 -5.77 16.65 -12.34
N HIS A 200 -5.38 16.77 -11.08
CA HIS A 200 -4.05 17.24 -10.72
C HIS A 200 -3.00 16.13 -10.85
N SER A 201 -1.72 16.52 -10.91
CA SER A 201 -0.62 15.56 -10.98
C SER A 201 -0.58 14.65 -9.77
N LEU A 202 -0.47 13.35 -10.05
CA LEU A 202 -0.32 12.31 -9.03
C LEU A 202 1.11 12.23 -8.52
N THR A 203 1.25 11.74 -7.30
CA THR A 203 2.52 11.55 -6.62
C THR A 203 2.56 10.19 -5.94
N GLU A 204 3.70 9.79 -5.41
CA GLU A 204 3.83 8.60 -4.57
C GLU A 204 2.82 8.58 -3.40
N ALA A 205 2.47 9.76 -2.87
CA ALA A 205 1.48 9.91 -1.81
C ALA A 205 0.03 9.63 -2.26
N SER A 206 -0.25 9.56 -3.56
CA SER A 206 -1.58 9.29 -4.11
C SER A 206 -2.02 7.86 -3.82
N ASP A 207 -1.15 6.88 -4.05
CA ASP A 207 -1.42 5.47 -3.70
C ASP A 207 -1.56 5.25 -2.17
N LEU A 208 -0.92 6.09 -1.34
CA LEU A 208 -1.09 6.02 0.12
C LEU A 208 -2.51 6.40 0.57
N TYR A 209 -3.17 7.33 -0.12
CA TYR A 209 -4.56 7.65 0.16
C TYR A 209 -5.45 6.44 -0.15
N SER A 210 -5.26 5.83 -1.31
CA SER A 210 -6.05 4.67 -1.74
C SER A 210 -5.85 3.46 -0.82
N LEU A 211 -4.62 3.22 -0.37
CA LEU A 211 -4.34 2.23 0.68
C LEU A 211 -5.04 2.62 2.00
N GLY A 212 -4.95 3.86 2.45
CA GLY A 212 -5.62 4.31 3.67
C GLY A 212 -7.14 4.11 3.62
N ALA A 213 -7.77 4.45 2.49
CA ALA A 213 -9.19 4.23 2.26
C ALA A 213 -9.55 2.73 2.27
N THR A 214 -8.70 1.90 1.66
CA THR A 214 -8.83 0.43 1.71
C THR A 214 -8.79 -0.10 3.13
N LEU A 215 -7.82 0.32 3.94
CA LEU A 215 -7.70 -0.14 5.33
C LEU A 215 -8.88 0.33 6.18
N ILE A 216 -9.39 1.55 5.96
CA ILE A 216 -10.62 2.03 6.61
C ILE A 216 -11.80 1.15 6.23
N CYS A 217 -11.96 0.82 4.93
CA CYS A 217 -13.01 -0.07 4.42
C CYS A 217 -13.04 -1.41 5.16
N LEU A 218 -11.86 -2.03 5.34
CA LEU A 218 -11.70 -3.30 6.05
C LEU A 218 -12.03 -3.15 7.54
N LEU A 219 -11.50 -2.12 8.20
CA LEU A 219 -11.69 -1.90 9.64
C LEU A 219 -13.15 -1.63 10.00
N THR A 220 -13.88 -0.93 9.15
CA THR A 220 -15.31 -0.62 9.35
C THR A 220 -16.23 -1.69 8.78
N ASN A 221 -15.69 -2.76 8.18
CA ASN A 221 -16.43 -3.79 7.47
C ASN A 221 -17.46 -3.21 6.48
N THR A 222 -17.11 -2.08 5.86
CA THR A 222 -17.98 -1.35 4.93
C THR A 222 -17.79 -1.94 3.54
N ARG A 223 -18.88 -2.12 2.79
CA ARG A 223 -18.78 -2.56 1.40
C ARG A 223 -18.06 -1.50 0.58
N SER A 224 -17.20 -1.91 -0.36
CA SER A 224 -16.44 -0.98 -1.22
C SER A 224 -17.32 0.06 -1.91
N VAL A 225 -18.49 -0.34 -2.41
CA VAL A 225 -19.48 0.56 -3.05
C VAL A 225 -20.07 1.61 -2.10
N GLU A 226 -19.90 1.45 -0.80
CA GLU A 226 -20.41 2.34 0.25
C GLU A 226 -19.32 3.15 0.94
N ILE A 227 -18.04 2.95 0.59
CA ILE A 227 -16.93 3.66 1.26
C ILE A 227 -17.08 5.19 1.14
N GLY A 228 -17.65 5.68 0.04
CA GLY A 228 -17.94 7.10 -0.18
C GLY A 228 -18.87 7.71 0.88
N LYS A 229 -19.72 6.91 1.52
CA LYS A 229 -20.61 7.37 2.62
C LYS A 229 -19.84 7.74 3.89
N LEU A 230 -18.59 7.27 4.03
CA LEU A 230 -17.73 7.63 5.16
C LEU A 230 -16.97 8.94 4.94
N ILE A 231 -17.08 9.54 3.76
CA ILE A 231 -16.35 10.75 3.37
C ILE A 231 -17.31 11.94 3.41
N ASP A 232 -16.92 13.02 4.09
CA ASP A 232 -17.69 14.28 4.07
C ASP A 232 -17.37 15.15 2.85
N ASP A 233 -18.13 16.24 2.68
CA ASP A 233 -17.94 17.22 1.59
C ASP A 233 -16.55 17.88 1.58
N ASN A 234 -15.79 17.77 2.68
CA ASN A 234 -14.43 18.27 2.79
C ASN A 234 -13.37 17.19 2.48
N TYR A 235 -13.78 16.03 1.97
CA TYR A 235 -12.93 14.85 1.72
C TYR A 235 -12.26 14.30 2.98
N ARG A 236 -12.95 14.32 4.12
CA ARG A 236 -12.47 13.72 5.37
C ARG A 236 -13.23 12.45 5.70
N PHE A 237 -12.48 11.42 6.09
CA PHE A 237 -13.05 10.16 6.56
C PHE A 237 -13.57 10.26 8.01
N ASN A 238 -14.83 9.87 8.18
CA ASN A 238 -15.56 9.85 9.45
C ASN A 238 -15.83 8.40 9.90
N PHE A 239 -14.78 7.70 10.31
CA PHE A 239 -14.82 6.28 10.69
C PHE A 239 -14.62 6.03 12.18
N GLN A 240 -14.23 7.05 12.95
CA GLN A 240 -13.73 6.92 14.33
C GLN A 240 -14.77 6.31 15.29
N LYS A 241 -16.06 6.58 15.05
CA LYS A 241 -17.17 6.00 15.85
C LYS A 241 -17.44 4.53 15.52
N LEU A 242 -17.08 4.08 14.33
CA LEU A 242 -17.30 2.72 13.85
C LEU A 242 -16.21 1.76 14.36
N VAL A 243 -15.05 2.29 14.72
CA VAL A 243 -13.89 1.51 15.18
C VAL A 243 -13.33 2.01 16.52
N PRO A 244 -14.13 1.99 17.60
CA PRO A 244 -13.68 2.47 18.91
C PRO A 244 -12.48 1.70 19.48
N GLN A 245 -12.26 0.46 19.03
CA GLN A 245 -11.23 -0.45 19.52
C GLN A 245 -9.80 -0.12 19.04
N ILE A 246 -9.63 0.64 17.95
CA ILE A 246 -8.29 0.94 17.44
C ILE A 246 -7.58 1.98 18.29
N SER A 247 -6.28 1.80 18.46
CA SER A 247 -5.43 2.70 19.24
C SER A 247 -5.40 4.12 18.64
N PRO A 248 -5.24 5.17 19.47
CA PRO A 248 -5.13 6.53 18.95
C PRO A 248 -3.96 6.72 17.98
N ARG A 249 -2.85 6.00 18.16
CA ARG A 249 -1.68 6.07 17.26
C ARG A 249 -1.98 5.47 15.90
N PHE A 250 -2.62 4.30 15.85
CA PHE A 250 -3.00 3.68 14.58
C PHE A 250 -4.06 4.49 13.85
N ARG A 251 -5.04 5.03 14.58
CA ARG A 251 -6.02 5.97 14.03
C ARG A 251 -5.37 7.21 13.43
N TRP A 252 -4.42 7.82 14.13
CA TRP A 252 -3.71 8.99 13.62
C TRP A 252 -2.89 8.66 12.37
N TRP A 253 -2.22 7.50 12.36
CA TRP A 253 -1.49 7.02 11.20
C TRP A 253 -2.40 6.84 9.98
N LEU A 254 -3.59 6.23 10.14
CA LEU A 254 -4.60 6.08 9.09
C LEU A 254 -5.14 7.43 8.61
N MET A 255 -5.50 8.32 9.53
CA MET A 255 -6.00 9.66 9.17
C MET A 255 -4.97 10.42 8.34
N ARG A 256 -3.67 10.28 8.67
CA ARG A 256 -2.60 10.89 7.91
C ARG A 256 -2.46 10.30 6.50
N MET A 257 -2.70 9.01 6.31
CA MET A 257 -2.70 8.36 4.98
C MET A 257 -3.79 8.97 4.08
N VAL A 258 -4.97 9.26 4.62
CA VAL A 258 -6.15 9.75 3.87
C VAL A 258 -6.34 11.27 3.91
N GLU A 259 -5.32 12.04 4.25
CA GLU A 259 -5.40 13.51 4.23
C GLU A 259 -5.71 14.04 2.82
N ARG A 260 -6.70 14.94 2.72
CA ARG A 260 -7.11 15.55 1.44
C ARG A 260 -5.92 16.20 0.75
N ASN A 261 -5.13 16.98 1.49
CA ASN A 261 -3.94 17.61 0.95
C ASN A 261 -2.77 16.61 1.00
N ARG A 262 -2.31 16.15 -0.17
CA ARG A 262 -1.17 15.23 -0.29
C ARG A 262 0.09 15.69 0.43
N LYS A 263 0.30 17.01 0.62
CA LYS A 263 1.46 17.55 1.39
C LYS A 263 1.40 17.22 2.87
N HIS A 264 0.23 16.88 3.42
CA HIS A 264 0.05 16.50 4.82
C HIS A 264 0.10 14.98 5.04
N ARG A 265 0.06 14.19 3.96
CA ARG A 265 0.28 12.74 4.02
C ARG A 265 1.74 12.42 4.32
N TYR A 266 2.04 11.13 4.46
CA TYR A 266 3.42 10.68 4.37
C TYR A 266 3.97 10.97 2.97
N ALA A 267 5.25 11.35 2.91
CA ALA A 267 5.87 11.74 1.65
C ALA A 267 5.92 10.56 0.64
N ASN A 268 6.15 9.34 1.14
CA ASN A 268 6.23 8.12 0.36
C ASN A 268 5.94 6.88 1.22
N ALA A 269 5.88 5.71 0.59
CA ALA A 269 5.54 4.45 1.26
C ALA A 269 6.59 4.02 2.29
N ALA A 270 7.88 4.30 2.07
CA ALA A 270 8.93 3.92 3.00
C ALA A 270 8.78 4.65 4.35
N VAL A 271 8.41 5.94 4.31
CA VAL A 271 8.12 6.72 5.52
C VAL A 271 6.86 6.20 6.23
N ALA A 272 5.80 5.89 5.48
CA ALA A 272 4.56 5.33 6.03
C ALA A 272 4.79 3.95 6.69
N LEU A 273 5.55 3.07 6.02
CA LEU A 273 5.95 1.74 6.50
C LEU A 273 6.72 1.81 7.81
N LYS A 274 7.77 2.64 7.84
CA LYS A 274 8.59 2.84 9.05
C LYS A 274 7.76 3.37 10.22
N ALA A 275 6.80 4.26 9.94
CA ALA A 275 5.90 4.80 10.96
C ALA A 275 4.91 3.75 11.49
N LEU A 276 4.47 2.79 10.67
CA LEU A 276 3.47 1.79 11.05
C LEU A 276 4.04 0.69 11.97
N GLY A 277 5.27 0.23 11.71
CA GLY A 277 5.89 -0.90 12.42
C GLY A 277 5.67 -0.92 13.94
N PRO A 278 6.08 0.13 14.68
CA PRO A 278 5.99 0.14 16.15
C PRO A 278 4.60 0.46 16.71
N ILE A 279 3.59 0.73 15.86
CA ILE A 279 2.26 1.12 16.33
C ILE A 279 1.46 -0.12 16.72
N GLU A 280 1.03 -0.20 17.97
CA GLU A 280 0.02 -1.16 18.41
C GLU A 280 -1.35 -0.81 17.81
N VAL A 281 -2.05 -1.80 17.26
CA VAL A 281 -3.31 -1.55 16.54
C VAL A 281 -4.48 -1.36 17.49
N VAL A 282 -4.54 -2.14 18.56
CA VAL A 282 -5.60 -2.11 19.58
C VAL A 282 -5.01 -1.66 20.91
N GLY A 283 -5.76 -0.86 21.66
CA GLY A 283 -5.34 -0.44 23.01
C GLY A 283 -5.77 0.99 23.33
N THR A 284 -5.91 1.29 24.62
CA THR A 284 -6.05 2.66 25.08
C THR A 284 -4.71 3.38 24.92
N ALA A 285 -4.73 4.67 24.59
CA ALA A 285 -3.53 5.50 24.60
C ALA A 285 -2.76 5.22 25.89
N THR A 286 -1.51 4.73 25.79
CA THR A 286 -0.59 4.72 26.93
C THR A 286 -0.64 6.11 27.56
N GLY A 287 -0.68 6.23 28.90
CA GLY A 287 -0.98 7.49 29.62
C GLY A 287 -0.13 8.71 29.21
N ILE A 288 0.96 8.50 28.47
CA ILE A 288 1.79 9.51 27.81
C ILE A 288 1.04 10.25 26.69
N ASP A 289 0.19 9.57 25.89
CA ASP A 289 -0.54 10.17 24.75
C ASP A 289 -1.68 11.09 25.22
N THR A 290 -2.28 10.80 26.38
CA THR A 290 -3.26 11.68 27.04
C THR A 290 -2.57 12.96 27.55
N LEU A 291 -1.34 12.84 28.04
CA LEU A 291 -0.53 13.99 28.46
C LEU A 291 -0.10 14.86 27.28
N VAL A 292 0.29 14.26 26.14
CA VAL A 292 0.72 15.00 24.95
C VAL A 292 -0.44 15.68 24.21
N SER A 293 -1.62 15.05 24.16
CA SER A 293 -2.80 15.61 23.50
C SER A 293 -3.46 16.76 24.28
N THR A 294 -3.16 16.91 25.57
CA THR A 294 -3.66 18.02 26.40
C THR A 294 -2.83 19.31 26.23
N ILE A 295 -1.68 19.24 25.55
CA ILE A 295 -0.77 20.40 25.38
C ILE A 295 -1.15 21.17 24.11
N LYS A 296 -1.81 22.33 24.27
CA LYS A 296 -2.10 23.29 23.18
C LYS A 296 -0.83 23.66 22.40
N PRO A 297 -0.92 23.86 21.06
CA PRO A 297 0.24 24.02 20.17
C PRO A 297 1.14 25.21 20.52
N ARG A 298 0.61 26.23 21.21
CA ARG A 298 1.35 27.43 21.62
C ARG A 298 2.35 27.23 22.77
N LYS A 299 2.37 26.09 23.46
CA LYS A 299 3.27 25.81 24.59
C LYS A 299 4.35 24.75 24.30
N ARG A 300 4.49 24.29 23.04
CA ARG A 300 5.49 23.26 22.66
C ARG A 300 6.94 23.67 22.92
N ALA A 301 7.27 24.95 22.75
CA ALA A 301 8.63 25.45 22.95
C ALA A 301 9.05 25.53 24.44
N THR A 302 8.09 25.79 25.35
CA THR A 302 8.39 25.99 26.78
C THR A 302 8.51 24.67 27.54
N VAL A 303 7.78 23.64 27.13
CA VAL A 303 7.83 22.31 27.78
C VAL A 303 9.11 21.55 27.43
N LEU A 304 9.64 21.71 26.21
CA LEU A 304 10.93 21.11 25.82
C LEU A 304 12.12 21.77 26.56
N GLY A 305 11.99 23.04 26.95
CA GLY A 305 12.96 23.75 27.78
C GLY A 305 12.99 23.31 29.25
N LEU A 306 11.90 22.73 29.79
CA LEU A 306 11.89 22.22 31.17
C LEU A 306 12.42 20.78 31.28
N ALA A 307 12.22 19.95 30.25
CA ALA A 307 12.72 18.57 30.25
C ALA A 307 14.27 18.49 30.21
N THR A 308 14.92 19.50 29.65
CA THR A 308 16.39 19.65 29.67
C THR A 308 16.93 20.13 31.02
N VAL A 309 16.12 20.83 31.84
CA VAL A 309 16.52 21.27 33.19
C VAL A 309 16.37 20.16 34.22
N ILE A 310 15.40 19.25 34.07
CA ILE A 310 15.22 18.12 34.99
C ILE A 310 16.32 17.06 34.82
N THR A 311 16.86 16.88 33.61
CA THR A 311 18.02 16.01 33.38
C THR A 311 19.33 16.59 33.91
N LEU A 312 19.46 17.91 34.02
CA LEU A 312 20.60 18.57 34.68
C LEU A 312 20.49 18.56 36.21
N ALA A 313 19.29 18.52 36.78
CA ALA A 313 19.09 18.43 38.23
C ALA A 313 19.38 17.04 38.81
N THR A 314 19.23 15.96 38.03
CA THR A 314 19.56 14.59 38.48
C THR A 314 21.03 14.21 38.31
N VAL A 315 21.77 14.90 37.42
CA VAL A 315 23.25 14.78 37.35
C VAL A 315 23.92 15.65 38.43
N GLY A 316 23.27 16.72 38.88
CA GLY A 316 23.79 17.57 39.96
C GLY A 316 23.74 16.94 41.36
N THR A 317 22.87 15.96 41.60
CA THR A 317 22.73 15.33 42.93
C THR A 317 23.64 14.12 43.17
N THR A 318 24.26 13.54 42.13
CA THR A 318 25.28 12.49 42.29
C THR A 318 26.72 13.03 42.39
N LEU A 319 26.92 14.35 42.36
CA LEU A 319 28.24 15.00 42.47
C LEU A 319 28.50 15.76 43.78
N MET A 320 27.65 15.61 44.80
CA MET A 320 27.78 16.34 46.09
C MET A 320 27.93 15.41 47.31
N SER A 321 28.63 14.29 47.13
CA SER A 321 29.15 13.49 48.25
C SER A 321 30.61 13.10 48.00
N CYS A 322 31.49 14.09 48.04
CA CYS A 322 32.92 13.90 48.31
C CYS A 322 33.35 14.99 49.29
N GLN A 323 33.71 14.59 50.51
CA GLN A 323 34.33 15.49 51.48
C GLN A 323 35.75 15.86 51.02
N PRO A 324 36.24 17.08 51.34
CA PRO A 324 37.57 17.53 50.94
C PRO A 324 38.61 17.02 51.95
N GLY A 325 39.51 16.17 51.48
CA GLY A 325 40.67 15.74 52.25
C GLY A 325 41.12 14.36 51.81
N ASP A 326 41.97 14.32 50.77
CA ASP A 326 43.01 13.29 50.52
C ASP A 326 43.51 13.28 49.06
N ALA A 327 42.95 14.09 48.17
CA ALA A 327 43.37 14.15 46.76
C ALA A 327 44.62 15.04 46.48
N VAL A 328 45.41 15.40 47.49
CA VAL A 328 46.64 16.23 47.32
C VAL A 328 47.93 15.40 47.44
N ARG A 329 47.85 14.11 47.77
CA ARG A 329 49.04 13.27 47.99
C ARG A 329 49.40 12.31 46.85
N GLN A 330 48.61 12.28 45.76
CA GLN A 330 48.88 11.42 44.59
C GLN A 330 49.23 12.17 43.30
N LEU A 331 49.21 13.51 43.30
CA LEU A 331 49.54 14.32 42.12
C LEU A 331 51.01 14.80 42.08
N LEU A 332 51.84 14.40 43.05
CA LEU A 332 53.26 14.80 43.16
C LEU A 332 54.27 13.68 42.84
N GLU A 333 53.84 12.49 42.45
CA GLU A 333 54.75 11.38 42.09
C GLU A 333 54.79 11.05 40.59
N ALA A 334 54.04 11.77 39.74
CA ALA A 334 54.01 11.52 38.29
C ALA A 334 54.72 12.59 37.45
N THR A 335 55.45 13.51 38.09
CA THR A 335 56.15 14.62 37.40
C THR A 335 57.67 14.48 37.48
N GLU A 336 58.19 13.27 37.31
CA GLU A 336 59.63 13.08 37.11
C GLU A 336 59.89 11.78 36.33
N CYS A 337 59.79 11.86 35.00
CA CYS A 337 60.64 11.12 34.07
C CYS A 337 60.47 11.65 32.62
N THR A 338 61.48 12.43 32.20
CA THR A 338 62.13 12.46 30.87
C THR A 338 61.24 12.75 29.64
N SER A 339 61.20 13.94 29.02
CA SER A 339 62.22 14.77 28.34
C SER A 339 62.83 14.21 27.03
N PHE A 340 62.70 14.99 25.94
CA PHE A 340 63.41 14.97 24.63
C PHE A 340 63.06 13.80 23.68
N ASP A 341 62.85 13.97 22.36
CA ASP A 341 63.54 14.86 21.40
C ASP A 341 62.69 15.17 20.13
N LEU A 342 63.12 16.22 19.41
CA LEU A 342 62.52 16.88 18.26
C LEU A 342 63.19 16.47 16.92
N LYS A 343 62.40 16.55 15.82
CA LYS A 343 62.77 16.86 14.40
C LYS A 343 63.00 15.74 13.35
N ALA A 344 62.60 16.15 12.13
CA ALA A 344 62.99 15.75 10.76
C ALA A 344 62.09 14.67 10.10
N SER A 345 61.67 14.72 8.82
CA SER A 345 61.96 15.52 7.61
C SER A 345 60.86 15.20 6.57
N CYS A 346 60.21 16.21 5.95
CA CYS A 346 60.24 16.56 4.51
C CYS A 346 60.11 15.46 3.43
N GLN A 347 59.12 15.73 2.55
CA GLN A 347 59.11 15.68 1.07
C GLN A 347 58.81 14.40 0.26
N GLU A 348 57.78 14.57 -0.58
CA GLU A 348 57.65 14.28 -2.03
C GLU A 348 57.95 12.88 -2.59
N LYS A 349 56.99 12.35 -3.36
CA LYS A 349 57.10 12.29 -4.84
C LYS A 349 55.81 11.88 -5.54
N THR A 350 55.42 12.71 -6.50
CA THR A 350 54.58 12.45 -7.67
C THR A 350 55.44 11.97 -8.85
N GLY A 351 54.80 11.31 -9.84
CA GLY A 351 55.33 10.92 -11.16
C GLY A 351 55.49 9.39 -11.29
N GLU A 352 54.92 8.68 -12.26
CA GLU A 352 54.37 8.99 -13.60
C GLU A 352 53.02 8.32 -13.85
#